data_AF-A0AAJ1U8W6-F1
#
_entry.id   AF-A0AAJ1U8W6-F1
#
_cell.length_a   1.000
_cell.length_b   1.000
_cell.length_c   1.000
_cell.angle_alpha   90.00
_cell.angle_beta   90.00
_cell.angle_gamma   90.00
#
_symmetry.space_group_name_H-M   'P 1'
#
loop_
_entity.id
_entity.type
_entity.pdbx_description
1 polymer ?
#
loop_
_entity_poly.entity_id
_entity_poly.type
_entity_poly.pdbx_seq_one_letter_code
_entity_poly.pdbx_strand_id
1 'polypeptide(L)'
;MKRVLSAAALVLAGATLTACGGAPTDASESDFCDAMTSAGQSIVEQGEKDGDEKVDFGDAIDELESTGTPEGISDDAREGFESVLDAMKELDGKTVDEVNDESDDLDGDDEFGDYYLETCSGA
;
A
#
# COMPACT_ATOMS: atom_id res chain seq x y z
N MET A 1 -2.26 -47.79 13.98
CA MET A 1 -2.87 -46.70 13.19
C MET A 1 -1.99 -45.46 13.34
N LYS A 2 -1.46 -44.94 12.23
CA LYS A 2 -0.65 -43.71 12.18
C LYS A 2 -1.53 -42.54 12.64
N ARG A 3 -1.07 -41.74 13.61
CA ARG A 3 -1.50 -40.36 13.76
C ARG A 3 -0.25 -39.49 13.69
N VAL A 4 -0.09 -38.92 12.51
CA VAL A 4 0.94 -37.93 12.19
C VAL A 4 0.47 -36.64 12.86
N LEU A 5 1.11 -36.26 13.95
CA LEU A 5 1.01 -34.91 14.49
C LEU A 5 2.15 -34.14 13.84
N SER A 6 1.86 -33.56 12.67
CA SER A 6 2.72 -32.59 12.04
C SER A 6 2.81 -31.39 12.98
N ALA A 7 3.91 -31.30 13.73
CA ALA A 7 4.30 -30.07 14.39
C ALA A 7 4.68 -29.09 13.26
N ALA A 8 3.76 -28.20 12.93
CA ALA A 8 4.07 -27.02 12.15
C ALA A 8 5.09 -26.23 12.96
N ALA A 9 6.34 -26.25 12.51
CA ALA A 9 7.37 -25.37 13.01
C ALA A 9 6.93 -23.94 12.69
N LEU A 10 6.48 -23.22 13.71
CA LEU A 10 6.39 -21.76 13.69
C LEU A 10 7.82 -21.24 13.52
N VAL A 11 8.22 -21.00 12.27
CA VAL A 11 9.43 -20.25 11.97
C VAL A 11 9.11 -18.78 12.25
N LEU A 12 9.12 -18.40 13.52
CA LEU A 12 9.23 -17.01 13.95
C LEU A 12 10.68 -16.55 13.73
N ALA A 13 11.06 -16.34 12.47
CA ALA A 13 12.32 -15.71 12.12
C ALA A 13 12.06 -14.63 11.07
N GLY A 14 11.63 -13.47 11.57
CA GLY A 14 11.43 -12.23 10.81
C GLY A 14 11.58 -11.03 11.74
N ALA A 15 12.63 -11.05 12.57
CA ALA A 15 13.00 -9.91 13.41
C ALA A 15 13.97 -9.01 12.64
N THR A 16 13.42 -8.15 11.78
CA THR A 16 14.02 -6.90 11.34
C THR A 16 12.99 -5.81 11.65
N LEU A 17 12.84 -5.40 12.91
CA LEU A 17 13.40 -4.12 13.36
C LEU A 17 13.23 -2.94 12.38
N THR A 18 12.00 -2.61 11.98
CA THR A 18 11.54 -1.20 11.94
C THR A 18 10.83 -0.88 13.25
N ALA A 19 11.61 -0.91 14.34
CA ALA A 19 11.15 -0.39 15.61
C ALA A 19 10.99 1.14 15.49
N CYS A 20 9.74 1.60 15.64
CA CYS A 20 9.28 2.97 15.90
C CYS A 20 8.93 3.83 14.67
N GLY A 21 7.80 3.54 14.00
CA GLY A 21 7.05 4.54 13.21
C GLY A 21 6.55 4.15 11.82
N GLY A 22 6.52 2.87 11.44
CA GLY A 22 5.92 2.44 10.17
C GLY A 22 4.40 2.22 10.26
N ALA A 23 3.73 2.15 9.10
CA ALA A 23 2.29 1.90 9.02
C ALA A 23 1.90 0.59 9.73
N PRO A 24 0.71 0.51 10.36
CA PRO A 24 0.23 -0.68 11.05
C PRO A 24 0.28 -1.95 10.18
N THR A 25 0.30 -3.10 10.84
CA THR A 25 0.44 -4.41 10.18
C THR A 25 -0.73 -5.34 10.54
N ASP A 26 -1.77 -4.77 11.13
CA ASP A 26 -2.92 -5.47 11.69
C ASP A 26 -4.25 -5.01 11.09
N ALA A 27 -4.22 -4.36 9.93
CA ALA A 27 -5.43 -3.98 9.21
C ALA A 27 -6.26 -5.22 8.86
N SER A 28 -7.58 -5.07 8.77
CA SER A 28 -8.35 -6.09 8.07
C SER A 28 -8.16 -5.94 6.56
N GLU A 29 -8.28 -7.04 5.80
CA GLU A 29 -8.25 -6.99 4.33
C GLU A 29 -9.28 -5.99 3.79
N SER A 30 -10.46 -5.91 4.42
CA SER A 30 -11.52 -4.94 4.06
C SER A 30 -11.06 -3.50 4.26
N ASP A 31 -10.50 -3.17 5.43
CA ASP A 31 -10.06 -1.80 5.73
C ASP A 31 -8.91 -1.40 4.80
N PHE A 32 -7.99 -2.32 4.53
CA PHE A 32 -6.91 -2.12 3.56
C PHE A 32 -7.46 -1.84 2.15
N CYS A 33 -8.40 -2.66 1.65
CA CYS A 33 -8.98 -2.47 0.33
C CYS A 33 -9.80 -1.18 0.22
N ASP A 34 -10.52 -0.80 1.27
CA ASP A 34 -11.26 0.46 1.34
C ASP A 34 -10.29 1.65 1.30
N ALA A 35 -9.20 1.62 2.09
CA ALA A 35 -8.17 2.66 2.08
C ALA A 35 -7.47 2.78 0.71
N MET A 36 -7.11 1.65 0.10
CA MET A 36 -6.51 1.62 -1.24
C MET A 36 -7.46 2.15 -2.32
N THR A 37 -8.77 1.84 -2.20
CA THR A 37 -9.79 2.36 -3.11
C THR A 37 -9.97 3.87 -2.94
N SER A 38 -9.99 4.35 -1.69
CA SER A 38 -10.06 5.78 -1.33
C SER A 38 -8.86 6.55 -1.90
N ALA A 39 -7.66 5.99 -1.73
CA ALA A 39 -6.43 6.55 -2.28
C ALA A 39 -6.45 6.56 -3.83
N GLY A 40 -6.86 5.46 -4.45
CA GLY A 40 -6.99 5.39 -5.91
C GLY A 40 -8.01 6.41 -6.47
N GLN A 41 -9.12 6.63 -5.77
CA GLN A 41 -10.08 7.68 -6.13
C GLN A 41 -9.46 9.08 -6.02
N SER A 42 -8.72 9.34 -4.95
CA SER A 42 -7.99 10.61 -4.79
C SER A 42 -7.01 10.83 -5.94
N ILE A 43 -6.25 9.80 -6.36
CA ILE A 43 -5.35 9.90 -7.52
C ILE A 43 -6.11 10.28 -8.80
N VAL A 44 -7.25 9.63 -9.06
CA VAL A 44 -8.08 9.94 -10.23
C VAL A 44 -8.62 11.38 -10.16
N GLU A 45 -9.21 11.79 -9.03
CA GLU A 45 -9.75 13.14 -8.84
C GLU A 45 -8.68 14.22 -8.99
N GLN A 46 -7.47 13.96 -8.52
CA GLN A 46 -6.34 14.87 -8.66
C GLN A 46 -5.83 14.93 -10.10
N GLY A 47 -5.81 13.81 -10.81
CA GLY A 47 -5.43 13.74 -12.23
C GLY A 47 -6.43 14.41 -13.18
N GLU A 48 -7.68 14.63 -12.76
CA GLU A 48 -8.70 15.37 -13.51
C GLU A 48 -8.56 16.90 -13.43
N LYS A 49 -7.69 17.41 -12.55
CA LYS A 49 -7.42 18.84 -12.40
C LYS A 49 -6.58 19.40 -13.57
N ASP A 50 -6.54 20.72 -13.68
CA ASP A 50 -5.69 21.40 -14.65
C ASP A 50 -4.19 21.14 -14.35
N GLY A 51 -3.36 21.02 -15.39
CA GLY A 51 -1.94 20.67 -15.31
C GLY A 51 -1.08 21.54 -14.38
N ASP A 52 -1.43 22.82 -14.26
CA ASP A 52 -0.76 23.79 -13.36
C ASP A 52 -1.26 23.73 -11.91
N GLU A 53 -2.35 23.02 -11.63
CA GLU A 53 -2.88 22.86 -10.28
C GLU A 53 -2.07 21.84 -9.49
N LYS A 54 -1.97 22.05 -8.17
CA LYS A 54 -1.24 21.15 -7.29
C LYS A 54 -2.09 19.96 -6.90
N VAL A 55 -1.48 18.78 -6.95
CA VAL A 55 -2.07 17.59 -6.34
C VAL A 55 -1.99 17.69 -4.83
N ASP A 56 -2.99 17.12 -4.16
CA ASP A 56 -3.07 17.01 -2.71
C ASP A 56 -3.48 15.59 -2.37
N PHE A 57 -2.50 14.80 -1.96
CA PHE A 57 -2.69 13.41 -1.55
C PHE A 57 -2.70 13.25 -0.04
N GLY A 58 -2.66 14.36 0.73
CA GLY A 58 -2.51 14.32 2.19
C GLY A 58 -3.54 13.40 2.87
N ASP A 59 -4.83 13.54 2.52
CA ASP A 59 -5.89 12.71 3.09
C ASP A 59 -5.72 11.22 2.73
N ALA A 60 -5.32 10.92 1.49
CA ALA A 60 -5.07 9.54 1.04
C ALA A 60 -3.83 8.93 1.71
N ILE A 61 -2.76 9.71 1.85
CA ILE A 61 -1.53 9.31 2.54
C ILE A 61 -1.84 9.01 4.01
N ASP A 62 -2.52 9.92 4.71
CA ASP A 62 -2.89 9.76 6.12
C ASP A 62 -3.77 8.51 6.32
N GLU A 63 -4.72 8.25 5.41
CA GLU A 63 -5.58 7.07 5.46
C GLU A 63 -4.78 5.76 5.26
N LEU A 64 -3.87 5.71 4.29
CA LEU A 64 -3.00 4.55 4.06
C LEU A 64 -2.02 4.36 5.22
N GLU A 65 -1.38 5.41 5.74
CA GLU A 65 -0.47 5.33 6.87
C GLU A 65 -1.17 4.88 8.16
N SER A 66 -2.40 5.36 8.39
CA SER A 66 -3.19 4.99 9.56
C SER A 66 -3.79 3.60 9.47
N THR A 67 -4.15 3.15 8.27
CA THR A 67 -4.72 1.81 8.04
C THR A 67 -3.62 0.77 8.06
N GLY A 68 -2.56 1.01 7.30
CA GLY A 68 -1.45 0.07 7.12
C GLY A 68 -1.86 -1.15 6.29
N THR A 69 -1.24 -2.29 6.58
CA THR A 69 -1.38 -3.52 5.79
C THR A 69 -1.99 -4.66 6.59
N PRO A 70 -2.62 -5.65 5.94
CA PRO A 70 -3.23 -6.77 6.65
C PRO A 70 -2.22 -7.72 7.29
N GLU A 71 -2.65 -8.43 8.34
CA GLU A 71 -1.88 -9.53 8.90
C GLU A 71 -1.70 -10.64 7.86
N GLY A 72 -0.47 -10.85 7.38
CA GLY A 72 -0.14 -11.94 6.45
C GLY A 72 0.15 -11.52 5.00
N ILE A 73 0.19 -10.21 4.70
CA ILE A 73 0.86 -9.70 3.50
C ILE A 73 2.32 -10.19 3.47
N SER A 74 2.85 -10.48 2.28
CA SER A 74 4.29 -10.81 2.15
C SER A 74 5.15 -9.59 2.44
N ASP A 75 6.39 -9.80 2.89
CA ASP A 75 7.33 -8.69 3.14
C ASP A 75 7.55 -7.87 1.85
N ASP A 76 7.66 -8.52 0.70
CA ASP A 76 7.81 -7.86 -0.61
C ASP A 76 6.57 -7.02 -0.99
N ALA A 77 5.35 -7.54 -0.77
CA ALA A 77 4.13 -6.77 -1.04
C ALA A 77 3.95 -5.62 -0.04
N ARG A 78 4.42 -5.78 1.21
CA ARG A 78 4.46 -4.69 2.19
C ARG A 78 5.45 -3.61 1.76
N GLU A 79 6.63 -3.97 1.29
CA GLU A 79 7.63 -3.02 0.81
C GLU A 79 7.11 -2.27 -0.41
N GLY A 80 6.36 -2.93 -1.30
CA GLY A 80 5.64 -2.28 -2.40
C GLY A 80 4.58 -1.28 -1.92
N PHE A 81 3.79 -1.62 -0.90
CA PHE A 81 2.85 -0.68 -0.27
C PHE A 81 3.56 0.56 0.30
N GLU A 82 4.64 0.37 1.07
CA GLU A 82 5.42 1.47 1.65
C GLU A 82 6.06 2.33 0.55
N SER A 83 6.46 1.73 -0.58
CA SER A 83 7.00 2.43 -1.75
C SER A 83 5.96 3.30 -2.46
N VAL A 84 4.74 2.79 -2.66
CA VAL A 84 3.62 3.58 -3.20
C VAL A 84 3.30 4.77 -2.29
N LEU A 85 3.28 4.54 -0.97
CA LEU A 85 3.02 5.59 0.03
C LEU A 85 4.08 6.70 -0.02
N ASP A 86 5.35 6.33 -0.11
CA ASP A 86 6.45 7.29 -0.21
C ASP A 86 6.43 8.04 -1.55
N ALA A 87 6.07 7.38 -2.65
CA ALA A 87 5.88 8.05 -3.94
C ALA A 87 4.72 9.06 -3.88
N MET A 88 3.59 8.72 -3.26
CA MET A 88 2.49 9.67 -3.06
C MET A 88 2.91 10.89 -2.25
N LYS A 89 3.72 10.72 -1.19
CA LYS A 89 4.28 11.84 -0.40
C LYS A 89 5.24 12.71 -1.20
N GLU A 90 6.02 12.12 -2.10
CA GLU A 90 6.95 12.87 -2.95
C GLU A 90 6.20 13.70 -4.00
N LEU A 91 5.11 13.15 -4.54
CA LEU A 91 4.26 13.83 -5.52
C LEU A 91 3.33 14.88 -4.87
N ASP A 92 3.01 14.74 -3.59
CA ASP A 92 2.15 15.68 -2.88
C ASP A 92 2.65 17.13 -2.99
N GLY A 93 1.76 18.03 -3.41
CA GLY A 93 2.07 19.44 -3.60
C GLY A 93 2.84 19.79 -4.89
N LYS A 94 3.18 18.81 -5.74
CA LYS A 94 3.63 19.03 -7.13
C LYS A 94 2.47 19.39 -8.04
N THR A 95 2.74 19.91 -9.23
CA THR A 95 1.66 20.17 -10.21
C THR A 95 1.24 18.89 -10.92
N VAL A 96 0.00 18.84 -11.42
CA VAL A 96 -0.52 17.69 -12.17
C VAL A 96 0.34 17.37 -13.39
N ASP A 97 0.90 18.37 -14.08
CA ASP A 97 1.86 18.13 -15.17
C ASP A 97 3.15 17.45 -14.68
N GLU A 98 3.73 17.89 -13.56
CA GLU A 98 4.92 17.25 -12.96
C GLU A 98 4.62 15.80 -12.55
N VAL A 99 3.44 15.57 -11.97
CA VAL A 99 2.99 14.22 -11.59
C VAL A 99 2.82 13.34 -12.82
N ASN A 100 2.22 13.82 -13.90
CA ASN A 100 2.05 13.05 -15.12
C ASN A 100 3.40 12.70 -15.78
N ASP A 101 4.38 13.60 -15.72
CA ASP A 101 5.75 13.33 -16.21
C ASP A 101 6.52 12.33 -15.30
N GLU A 102 6.18 12.22 -14.01
CA GLU A 102 6.83 11.34 -13.02
C GLU A 102 6.01 10.08 -12.65
N SER A 103 4.79 9.94 -13.17
CA SER A 103 3.84 8.89 -12.77
C SER A 103 4.21 7.46 -13.20
N ASP A 104 5.25 7.29 -14.03
CA ASP A 104 5.87 5.97 -14.28
C ASP A 104 6.41 5.33 -12.97
N ASP A 105 6.65 6.12 -11.91
CA ASP A 105 7.14 5.64 -10.61
C ASP A 105 6.01 5.17 -9.65
N LEU A 106 4.72 5.28 -10.04
CA LEU A 106 3.58 4.85 -9.22
C LEU A 106 3.09 3.42 -9.50
N ASP A 107 3.63 2.77 -10.53
CA ASP A 107 3.40 1.35 -10.76
C ASP A 107 4.19 0.56 -9.69
N GLY A 108 3.53 0.28 -8.55
CA GLY A 108 4.12 -0.54 -7.49
C GLY A 108 4.62 -1.89 -8.00
N ASP A 109 5.57 -2.50 -7.30
CA ASP A 109 6.14 -3.79 -7.70
C ASP A 109 5.08 -4.87 -7.94
N ASP A 110 5.39 -5.78 -8.87
CA ASP A 110 4.50 -6.85 -9.33
C ASP A 110 3.84 -7.62 -8.16
N GLU A 111 4.58 -7.82 -7.06
CA GLU A 111 4.13 -8.56 -5.88
C GLU A 111 3.04 -7.83 -5.09
N PHE A 112 3.13 -6.49 -4.99
CA PHE A 112 2.08 -5.68 -4.36
C PHE A 112 0.85 -5.56 -5.24
N GLY A 113 1.04 -5.37 -6.54
CA GLY A 113 -0.04 -5.36 -7.52
C GLY A 113 -0.82 -6.67 -7.52
N ASP A 114 -0.12 -7.82 -7.52
CA ASP A 114 -0.71 -9.15 -7.46
C ASP A 114 -1.47 -9.37 -6.14
N TYR A 115 -0.88 -8.99 -4.99
CA TYR A 115 -1.55 -9.08 -3.69
C TYR A 115 -2.82 -8.22 -3.65
N TYR A 116 -2.75 -6.97 -4.11
CA TYR A 116 -3.89 -6.06 -4.18
C TYR A 116 -5.00 -6.62 -5.07
N LEU A 117 -4.66 -7.16 -6.24
CA LEU A 117 -5.65 -7.77 -7.13
C LEU A 117 -6.27 -9.04 -6.53
N GLU A 118 -5.48 -9.92 -5.91
CA GLU A 118 -6.00 -11.14 -5.29
C GLU A 118 -6.90 -10.83 -4.08
N THR A 119 -6.49 -9.86 -3.25
CA THR A 119 -7.16 -9.51 -2.00
C THR A 119 -8.38 -8.60 -2.23
N CYS A 120 -8.25 -7.58 -3.07
CA CYS A 120 -9.26 -6.53 -3.25
C CYS A 120 -10.13 -6.69 -4.52
N SER A 121 -9.63 -7.31 -5.61
CA SER A 121 -10.46 -7.56 -6.80
C SER A 121 -11.34 -8.82 -6.68
N GLY A 122 -11.17 -9.60 -5.62
CA GLY A 122 -11.97 -10.79 -5.32
C GLY A 122 -13.17 -10.58 -4.37
N ALA A 123 -13.31 -9.37 -3.79
CA ALA A 123 -14.32 -9.03 -2.77
C ALA A 123 -15.66 -8.54 -3.35
#